data_AF-A0A3M2GUH4-F1
#
_entry.id   AF-A0A3M2GUH4-F1
#
_cell.length_a   1.000
_cell.length_b   1.000
_cell.length_c   1.000
_cell.angle_alpha   90.00
_cell.angle_beta   90.00
_cell.angle_gamma   90.00
#
_symmetry.space_group_name_H-M   'P 1'
#
loop_
_entity.id
_entity.type
_entity.pdbx_description
1 polymer ?
#
loop_
_entity_poly.entity_id
_entity_poly.type
_entity_poly.pdbx_seq_one_letter_code
_entity_poly.pdbx_strand_id
1 'polypeptide(L)' 'AHLKLMGAVAAIVFHEKSDRYAYKQGLFVLAQRGDAMVIINDEKFEPKIW' A
#
# COMPACT_ATOMS: atom_id res chain seq x y z
N ALA A 1 -10.43 -17.58 -16.21
CA ALA A 1 -9.14 -16.87 -16.17
C ALA A 1 -8.61 -16.92 -14.74
N HIS A 2 -7.32 -17.20 -14.53
CA HIS A 2 -6.70 -17.10 -13.20
C HIS A 2 -6.41 -15.62 -12.92
N LEU A 3 -7.17 -15.03 -12.00
CA LEU A 3 -6.96 -13.66 -11.54
C LEU A 3 -6.14 -13.69 -10.25
N LYS A 4 -5.21 -12.75 -10.10
CA LYS A 4 -4.49 -12.52 -8.84
C LYS A 4 -5.14 -11.34 -8.14
N LEU A 5 -5.66 -11.55 -6.93
CA LEU A 5 -6.23 -10.48 -6.14
C LEU A 5 -5.12 -9.85 -5.27
N MET A 6 -5.09 -8.52 -5.21
CA MET A 6 -4.16 -7.73 -4.39
C MET A 6 -4.93 -6.61 -3.71
N GLY A 7 -4.34 -6.03 -2.65
CA GLY A 7 -4.98 -5.02 -1.81
C GLY A 7 -4.10 -3.80 -1.61
N ALA A 8 -4.73 -2.65 -1.36
CA ALA A 8 -4.08 -1.39 -1.07
C ALA A 8 -4.79 -0.66 0.07
N VAL A 9 -4.07 0.21 0.77
CA VAL A 9 -4.60 1.14 1.77
C VAL A 9 -4.24 2.57 1.37
N ALA A 10 -5.17 3.50 1.58
CA ALA A 10 -4.97 4.92 1.38
C ALA A 10 -5.41 5.68 2.64
N ALA A 11 -4.67 6.72 3.00
CA ALA A 11 -5.06 7.64 4.07
C ALA A 11 -4.59 9.07 3.76
N ILE A 12 -5.35 10.05 4.25
CA ILE A 12 -4.92 11.46 4.25
C ILE A 12 -3.84 11.67 5.32
N VAL A 13 -4.01 11.05 6.49
CA VAL A 13 -3.00 11.03 7.56
C VAL A 13 -2.86 9.61 8.07
N PHE A 14 -1.65 9.04 7.99
CA PHE A 14 -1.33 7.77 8.60
C PHE A 14 -1.01 7.98 10.09
N HIS A 15 -1.85 7.46 10.98
CA HIS A 15 -1.56 7.43 12.41
C HIS A 15 -0.55 6.31 12.73
N GLU A 16 0.36 6.56 13.67
CA GLU A 16 1.14 5.54 14.38
C GLU A 16 1.67 4.37 13.52
N LYS A 17 2.49 4.66 12.49
CA LYS A 17 3.15 3.63 11.67
C LYS A 17 2.18 2.66 10.96
N SER A 18 0.91 3.01 10.81
CA SER A 18 -0.11 2.22 10.10
C SER A 18 0.29 1.91 8.65
N ASP A 19 0.97 2.84 7.99
CA ASP A 19 1.65 2.67 6.70
C ASP A 19 2.65 1.50 6.72
N ARG A 20 3.52 1.44 7.74
CA ARG A 20 4.50 0.36 7.88
C ARG A 20 3.85 -0.97 8.20
N TYR A 21 2.76 -0.96 8.98
CA TYR A 21 1.99 -2.17 9.23
C TYR A 21 1.38 -2.70 7.92
N ALA A 22 0.75 -1.83 7.14
CA ALA A 22 0.17 -2.18 5.84
C ALA A 22 1.23 -2.74 4.87
N TYR A 23 2.41 -2.11 4.80
CA TYR A 23 3.55 -2.64 4.05
C TYR A 23 3.88 -4.08 4.47
N LYS A 24 4.00 -4.34 5.78
CA LYS A 24 4.30 -5.68 6.31
C LYS A 24 3.19 -6.71 6.08
N GLN A 25 1.95 -6.26 5.90
CA GLN A 25 0.82 -7.12 5.56
C GLN A 25 0.71 -7.40 4.06
N GLY A 26 1.66 -6.90 3.25
CA GLY A 26 1.64 -7.07 1.80
C GLY A 26 0.58 -6.20 1.11
N LEU A 27 0.20 -5.07 1.71
CA LEU A 27 -0.71 -4.09 1.13
C LEU A 27 0.09 -2.96 0.47
N PHE A 28 -0.33 -2.57 -0.74
CA PHE A 28 0.17 -1.33 -1.33
C PHE A 28 -0.26 -0.14 -0.48
N VAL A 29 0.65 0.81 -0.23
CA VAL A 29 0.40 2.02 0.53
C VAL A 29 0.32 3.18 -0.43
N LEU A 30 -0.86 3.79 -0.48
CA LEU A 30 -1.16 4.97 -1.27
C LEU A 30 -1.08 6.20 -0.36
N ALA A 31 -0.25 7.16 -0.72
CA ALA A 31 -0.11 8.43 -0.01
C ALA A 31 -0.34 9.62 -0.94
N GLN A 32 -0.76 10.74 -0.37
CA GLN A 32 -0.89 11.97 -1.12
C GLN A 32 0.48 12.59 -1.39
N ARG A 33 0.71 13.01 -2.63
CA ARG A 33 1.85 13.83 -3.05
C ARG A 33 1.34 14.99 -3.90
N GLY A 34 1.14 16.15 -3.27
CA GLY A 34 0.44 17.27 -3.89
C GLY A 34 -1.01 16.89 -4.19
N ASP A 35 -1.42 17.06 -5.45
CA ASP A 35 -2.80 16.79 -5.89
C ASP A 35 -3.01 15.35 -6.38
N ALA A 36 -1.98 14.49 -6.26
CA ALA A 36 -2.03 13.10 -6.75
C ALA A 36 -1.87 12.08 -5.62
N MET A 37 -2.46 10.90 -5.81
CA MET A 37 -2.16 9.71 -5.01
C MET A 37 -1.02 8.93 -5.64
N VAL A 38 -0.03 8.55 -4.85
CA VAL A 38 1.14 7.77 -5.29
C VAL A 38 1.29 6.51 -4.44
N ILE A 39 1.77 5.43 -5.03
CA ILE A 39 2.24 4.25 -4.30
C ILE A 39 3.62 4.57 -3.73
N ILE A 40 3.82 4.32 -2.45
CA ILE A 40 5.08 4.62 -1.75
C ILE A 40 5.84 3.38 -1.28
N ASN A 41 5.39 2.19 -1.65
CA ASN A 41 6.16 0.96 -1.44
C ASN A 41 7.49 1.01 -2.23
N ASP A 42 8.54 0.44 -1.66
CA ASP A 42 9.85 0.33 -2.32
C ASP A 42 9.94 -0.93 -3.20
N GLU A 43 11.08 -1.10 -3.88
CA GLU A 43 11.35 -2.24 -4.77
C GLU A 43 11.42 -3.59 -4.03
N LYS A 44 11.52 -3.59 -2.71
CA LYS A 44 11.58 -4.81 -1.88
C LYS A 44 10.21 -5.27 -1.40
N PHE A 45 9.16 -4.52 -1.72
CA PHE A 45 7.80 -4.83 -1.30
C PHE A 45 7.28 -6.10 -1.98
N GLU A 46 6.72 -7.00 -1.17
CA GLU A 46 6.07 -8.22 -1.64
C GLU A 46 4.55 -8.12 -1.43
N PRO A 47 3.74 -8.06 -2.51
CA PRO A 47 2.30 -7.97 -2.36
C PRO A 47 1.70 -9.30 -1.90
N LYS A 48 0.74 -9.22 -0.99
CA LYS A 48 -0.09 -10.37 -0.65
C LYS A 48 -1.02 -10.68 -1.82
N ILE A 49 -0.95 -11.90 -2.31
CA ILE A 49 -1.82 -12.42 -3.37
C ILE A 49 -2.88 -13.32 -2.74
N TRP A 50 -4.14 -13.07 -3.05
CA TRP A 50 -5.28 -13.91 -2.67
C TRP A 50 -5.84 -14.66 -3.88
#